data_AF-A0A7V3T1Z2-F1
#
_entry.id   AF-A0A7V3T1Z2-F1
#
_cell.length_a   1.000
_cell.length_b   1.000
_cell.length_c   1.000
_cell.angle_alpha   90.00
_cell.angle_beta   90.00
_cell.angle_gamma   90.00
#
_symmetry.space_group_name_H-M   'P 1'
#
loop_
_entity.id
_entity.type
_entity.pdbx_description
1 polymer ?
#
loop_
_entity_poly.entity_id
_entity_poly.type
_entity_poly.pdbx_seq_one_letter_code
_entity_poly.pdbx_strand_id
1 'polypeptide(L)'
;LVILFKVDYYNLLEENIKLLVKLRIPGIIHELWENRRSYIAIPMANGEFIAVLNVKVRNAAADTELYDNLIEIRGRLKNIFGITLSIGISDCIEHIADIKKTYEQVRELLKFRLVNGPESLFRVEVEGSNPRNGFEYPGEIEKSIIAAINMNRREDYISEVEKLLNLADSLNYKQFYNVLIQMAVLCIKTFNVVSHENRVQTVTDYSHMDECFGGMENIEDVRKWFMELYEQHESLVEGINESKGTRQMELIMQVIEYIKQNFSNPNISVDMLAEKAGLSTSYFSKIFKTLCNVNVSDFITELRLEHAKSLLKETEMNIDEIAVKSGFLNTNYFYRVFKKGIGLTPSKYRILYQNNYSG
;
A
#
# COMPACT_ATOMS: atom_id res chain seq x y z
N LEU A 1 -22.55 32.28 -15.51
CA LEU A 1 -22.51 30.86 -15.07
C LEU A 1 -21.30 30.20 -15.71
N VAL A 2 -20.52 29.44 -14.97
CA VAL A 2 -19.40 28.64 -15.49
C VAL A 2 -19.81 27.18 -15.46
N ILE A 3 -19.73 26.51 -16.59
CA ILE A 3 -20.01 25.09 -16.74
C ILE A 3 -18.71 24.43 -17.20
N LEU A 4 -18.28 23.39 -16.49
CA LEU A 4 -17.13 22.59 -16.86
C LEU A 4 -17.62 21.22 -17.28
N PHE A 5 -17.29 20.82 -18.50
CA PHE A 5 -17.53 19.50 -19.03
C PHE A 5 -16.22 18.73 -18.99
N LYS A 6 -16.28 17.48 -18.56
CA LYS A 6 -15.13 16.57 -18.55
C LYS A 6 -15.53 15.28 -19.24
N VAL A 7 -14.79 14.93 -20.30
CA VAL A 7 -14.94 13.64 -20.98
C VAL A 7 -14.46 12.56 -20.03
N ASP A 8 -15.32 11.57 -19.77
CA ASP A 8 -14.97 10.43 -18.95
C ASP A 8 -14.09 9.47 -19.76
N TYR A 9 -13.15 8.83 -19.08
CA TYR A 9 -12.14 7.93 -19.63
C TYR A 9 -11.31 8.56 -20.75
N TYR A 10 -11.12 9.88 -20.74
CA TYR A 10 -10.47 10.61 -21.83
C TYR A 10 -9.08 10.08 -22.17
N ASN A 11 -8.31 9.66 -21.15
CA ASN A 11 -6.97 9.13 -21.32
C ASN A 11 -6.93 7.77 -22.05
N LEU A 12 -8.02 7.01 -21.99
CA LEU A 12 -8.16 5.70 -22.66
C LEU A 12 -8.64 5.82 -24.12
N LEU A 13 -9.05 7.02 -24.55
CA LEU A 13 -9.50 7.24 -25.92
C LEU A 13 -8.33 7.22 -26.91
N GLU A 14 -8.57 6.69 -28.11
CA GLU A 14 -7.65 6.80 -29.23
C GLU A 14 -7.47 8.28 -29.66
N GLU A 15 -6.30 8.65 -30.18
CA GLU A 15 -5.97 10.04 -30.54
C GLU A 15 -6.90 10.65 -31.61
N ASN A 16 -7.35 9.85 -32.57
CA ASN A 16 -8.40 10.21 -33.54
C ASN A 16 -9.71 10.61 -32.84
N ILE A 17 -10.15 9.86 -31.83
CA ILE A 17 -11.38 10.13 -31.06
C ILE A 17 -11.17 11.40 -30.22
N LYS A 18 -10.03 11.55 -29.53
CA LYS A 18 -9.71 12.77 -28.77
C LYS A 18 -9.81 14.03 -29.65
N LEU A 19 -9.27 13.98 -30.86
CA LEU A 19 -9.36 15.09 -31.83
C LEU A 19 -10.80 15.37 -32.26
N LEU A 20 -11.58 14.32 -32.56
CA LEU A 20 -12.99 14.46 -32.94
C LEU A 20 -13.84 15.07 -31.82
N VAL A 21 -13.63 14.63 -30.58
CA VAL A 21 -14.34 15.14 -29.40
C VAL A 21 -14.01 16.61 -29.16
N LYS A 22 -12.73 17.00 -29.31
CA LYS A 22 -12.27 18.40 -29.21
C LYS A 22 -12.98 19.32 -30.20
N LEU A 23 -13.30 18.83 -31.40
CA LEU A 23 -14.00 19.58 -32.43
C LEU A 23 -15.53 19.54 -32.26
N ARG A 24 -16.09 18.40 -31.86
CA ARG A 24 -17.54 18.19 -31.88
C ARG A 24 -18.27 18.75 -30.66
N ILE A 25 -17.66 18.71 -29.46
CA ILE A 25 -18.30 19.24 -28.24
C ILE A 25 -18.67 20.72 -28.39
N PRO A 26 -17.76 21.63 -28.81
CA PRO A 26 -18.12 23.02 -29.06
C PRO A 26 -19.23 23.17 -30.10
N GLY A 27 -19.23 22.33 -31.15
CA GLY A 27 -20.27 22.33 -32.18
C GLY A 27 -21.65 21.94 -31.64
N ILE A 28 -21.75 20.90 -30.81
CA ILE A 28 -23.01 20.49 -30.19
C ILE A 28 -23.52 21.58 -29.23
N ILE A 29 -22.63 22.17 -28.43
CA ILE A 29 -22.98 23.31 -27.56
C ILE A 29 -23.52 24.48 -28.40
N HIS A 30 -22.89 24.75 -29.53
CA HIS A 30 -23.33 25.79 -30.46
C HIS A 30 -24.71 25.52 -31.05
N GLU A 31 -24.94 24.32 -31.60
CA GLU A 31 -26.24 23.92 -32.14
C GLU A 31 -27.39 24.10 -31.14
N LEU A 32 -27.14 23.89 -29.85
CA LEU A 32 -28.15 24.01 -28.80
C LEU A 32 -28.32 25.43 -28.27
N TRP A 33 -27.25 26.23 -28.18
CA TRP A 33 -27.26 27.52 -27.48
C TRP A 33 -27.18 28.76 -28.37
N GLU A 34 -26.75 28.65 -29.63
CA GLU A 34 -26.53 29.78 -30.56
C GLU A 34 -27.71 30.75 -30.62
N ASN A 35 -28.94 30.22 -30.75
CA ASN A 35 -30.14 31.03 -30.92
C ASN A 35 -30.84 31.38 -29.60
N ARG A 36 -30.31 30.93 -28.46
CA ARG A 36 -31.01 31.00 -27.17
C ARG A 36 -30.25 31.80 -26.11
N ARG A 37 -28.92 31.79 -26.14
CA ARG A 37 -28.10 32.34 -25.04
C ARG A 37 -26.78 32.93 -25.57
N SER A 38 -26.27 33.97 -24.91
CA SER A 38 -24.90 34.43 -25.15
C SER A 38 -23.94 33.54 -24.34
N TYR A 39 -23.04 32.85 -25.03
CA TYR A 39 -22.10 31.93 -24.39
C TYR A 39 -20.74 31.94 -25.08
N ILE A 40 -19.73 31.44 -24.36
CA ILE A 40 -18.41 31.13 -24.90
C ILE A 40 -18.09 29.69 -24.50
N ALA A 41 -17.68 28.84 -25.43
CA ALA A 41 -17.25 27.47 -25.16
C ALA A 41 -15.83 27.26 -25.68
N ILE A 42 -14.94 26.78 -24.81
CA ILE A 42 -13.50 26.65 -25.11
C ILE A 42 -13.04 25.24 -24.73
N PRO A 43 -12.40 24.50 -25.67
CA PRO A 43 -11.72 23.25 -25.32
C PRO A 43 -10.46 23.54 -24.51
N MET A 44 -10.27 22.79 -23.43
CA MET A 44 -9.11 22.85 -22.54
C MET A 44 -8.23 21.61 -22.73
N ALA A 45 -7.22 21.44 -21.87
CA ALA A 45 -6.38 20.25 -21.85
C ALA A 45 -7.12 19.04 -21.24
N ASN A 46 -6.61 17.83 -21.50
CA ASN A 46 -7.04 16.59 -20.83
C ASN A 46 -8.56 16.32 -20.91
N GLY A 47 -9.22 16.63 -22.03
CA GLY A 47 -10.65 16.35 -22.22
C GLY A 47 -11.60 17.26 -21.43
N GLU A 48 -11.10 18.38 -20.91
CA GLU A 48 -11.92 19.40 -20.26
C GLU A 48 -12.44 20.42 -21.29
N PHE A 49 -13.66 20.91 -21.09
CA PHE A 49 -14.25 21.99 -21.89
C PHE A 49 -14.96 22.95 -20.95
N ILE A 50 -14.62 24.23 -21.03
CA ILE A 50 -15.28 25.27 -20.25
C ILE A 50 -16.32 25.95 -21.12
N ALA A 51 -17.53 26.12 -20.59
CA ALA A 51 -18.51 27.03 -21.16
C ALA A 51 -18.92 28.10 -20.15
N VAL A 52 -18.80 29.36 -20.58
CA VAL A 52 -19.27 30.51 -19.82
C VAL A 52 -20.57 30.97 -20.45
N LEU A 53 -21.65 30.86 -19.68
CA LEU A 53 -22.99 31.20 -20.11
C LEU A 53 -23.44 32.50 -19.43
N ASN A 54 -23.87 33.46 -20.24
CA ASN A 54 -24.52 34.68 -19.76
C ASN A 54 -26.00 34.38 -19.50
N VAL A 55 -26.41 34.46 -18.24
CA VAL A 55 -27.77 34.16 -17.79
C VAL A 55 -28.40 35.47 -17.35
N LYS A 56 -29.41 35.96 -18.10
CA LYS A 56 -30.08 37.24 -17.83
C LYS A 56 -31.13 37.15 -16.71
N VAL A 57 -31.79 36.01 -16.54
CA VAL A 57 -32.82 35.75 -15.52
C VAL A 57 -32.68 34.31 -15.05
N ARG A 58 -32.63 34.08 -13.73
CA ARG A 58 -32.65 32.74 -13.12
C ARG A 58 -34.04 32.49 -12.55
N ASN A 59 -34.76 31.54 -13.13
CA ASN A 59 -36.01 31.02 -12.59
C ASN A 59 -36.00 29.50 -12.76
N ALA A 60 -36.95 28.80 -12.11
CA ALA A 60 -37.01 27.34 -12.16
C ALA A 60 -37.06 26.80 -13.60
N ALA A 61 -37.79 27.46 -14.50
CA ALA A 61 -37.89 27.08 -15.91
C ALA A 61 -36.56 27.19 -16.67
N ALA A 62 -35.77 28.25 -16.42
CA ALA A 62 -34.47 28.46 -17.06
C ALA A 62 -33.40 27.48 -16.57
N ASP A 63 -33.49 27.09 -15.28
CA ASP A 63 -32.67 26.02 -14.71
C ASP A 63 -33.07 24.66 -15.34
N THR A 64 -34.36 24.32 -15.41
CA THR A 64 -34.83 23.08 -16.07
C THR A 64 -34.37 23.00 -17.52
N GLU A 65 -34.55 24.06 -18.31
CA GLU A 65 -34.08 24.10 -19.71
C GLU A 65 -32.56 23.92 -19.79
N LEU A 66 -31.79 24.48 -18.84
CA LEU A 66 -30.36 24.26 -18.79
C LEU A 66 -30.03 22.78 -18.58
N TYR A 67 -30.68 22.12 -17.60
CA TYR A 67 -30.47 20.70 -17.33
C TYR A 67 -30.83 19.83 -18.53
N ASP A 68 -31.96 20.09 -19.19
CA ASP A 68 -32.38 19.35 -20.39
C ASP A 68 -31.35 19.47 -21.51
N ASN A 69 -30.83 20.68 -21.75
CA ASN A 69 -29.76 20.90 -22.73
C ASN A 69 -28.48 20.13 -22.37
N LEU A 70 -28.09 20.08 -21.10
CA LEU A 70 -26.90 19.35 -20.65
C LEU A 70 -27.07 17.83 -20.81
N ILE A 71 -28.26 17.31 -20.55
CA ILE A 71 -28.62 15.91 -20.78
C ILE A 71 -28.61 15.60 -22.29
N GLU A 72 -29.11 16.51 -23.13
CA GLU A 72 -29.07 16.35 -24.58
C GLU A 72 -27.64 16.32 -25.13
N ILE A 73 -26.75 17.21 -24.65
CA ILE A 73 -25.32 17.20 -25.00
C ILE A 73 -24.71 15.81 -24.69
N ARG A 74 -24.98 15.28 -23.49
CA ARG A 74 -24.54 13.93 -23.09
C ARG A 74 -25.06 12.85 -24.01
N GLY A 75 -26.37 12.85 -24.27
CA GLY A 75 -27.02 11.86 -25.13
C GLY A 75 -26.45 11.85 -26.55
N ARG A 76 -26.20 13.04 -27.14
CA ARG A 76 -25.58 13.16 -28.46
C ARG A 76 -24.16 12.62 -28.48
N LEU A 77 -23.32 12.94 -27.49
CA LEU A 77 -21.95 12.43 -27.43
C LEU A 77 -21.89 10.92 -27.25
N LYS A 78 -22.77 10.36 -26.39
CA LYS A 78 -22.89 8.92 -26.20
C LYS A 78 -23.33 8.20 -27.48
N ASN A 79 -24.29 8.76 -28.21
CA ASN A 79 -24.77 8.17 -29.46
C ASN A 79 -23.76 8.27 -30.61
N ILE A 80 -23.01 9.36 -30.71
CA ILE A 80 -22.08 9.58 -31.82
C ILE A 80 -20.74 8.87 -31.58
N PHE A 81 -20.21 8.92 -30.37
CA PHE A 81 -18.85 8.48 -30.06
C PHE A 81 -18.77 7.35 -29.04
N GLY A 82 -19.88 6.95 -28.41
CA GLY A 82 -19.87 5.97 -27.32
C GLY A 82 -19.23 6.49 -26.03
N ILE A 83 -19.00 7.80 -25.92
CA ILE A 83 -18.33 8.42 -24.76
C ILE A 83 -19.33 9.03 -23.79
N THR A 84 -18.93 9.11 -22.54
CA THR A 84 -19.69 9.73 -21.46
C THR A 84 -19.06 11.03 -20.99
N LEU A 85 -19.86 11.89 -20.37
CA LEU A 85 -19.47 13.24 -19.98
C LEU A 85 -19.97 13.54 -18.57
N SER A 86 -19.04 13.92 -17.70
CA SER A 86 -19.33 14.50 -16.39
C SER A 86 -19.38 16.02 -16.47
N ILE A 87 -20.32 16.64 -15.74
CA ILE A 87 -20.62 18.07 -15.86
C ILE A 87 -20.64 18.72 -14.48
N GLY A 88 -19.86 19.77 -14.29
CA GLY A 88 -19.88 20.63 -13.12
C GLY A 88 -20.50 21.99 -13.47
N ILE A 89 -21.39 22.48 -12.62
CA ILE A 89 -22.12 23.74 -12.83
C ILE A 89 -21.86 24.65 -11.63
N SER A 90 -21.37 25.87 -11.90
CA SER A 90 -21.19 26.88 -10.86
C SER A 90 -22.51 27.52 -10.42
N ASP A 91 -22.45 28.35 -9.39
CA ASP A 91 -23.46 29.40 -9.21
C ASP A 91 -23.25 30.59 -10.16
N CYS A 92 -24.22 31.49 -10.19
CA CYS A 92 -24.11 32.73 -10.96
C CYS A 92 -22.98 33.59 -10.41
N ILE A 93 -22.17 34.14 -11.31
CA ILE A 93 -21.11 35.09 -10.98
C ILE A 93 -21.46 36.45 -11.58
N GLU A 94 -21.15 37.51 -10.85
CA GLU A 94 -21.47 38.89 -11.25
C GLU A 94 -20.32 39.56 -12.00
N HIS A 95 -19.07 39.14 -11.73
CA HIS A 95 -17.87 39.74 -12.31
C HIS A 95 -17.04 38.72 -13.10
N ILE A 96 -16.48 39.18 -14.23
CA ILE A 96 -15.59 38.36 -15.08
C ILE A 96 -14.31 37.97 -14.32
N ALA A 97 -13.86 38.79 -13.37
CA ALA A 97 -12.71 38.51 -12.53
C ALA A 97 -12.88 37.21 -11.69
N ASP A 98 -14.11 36.83 -11.36
CA ASP A 98 -14.39 35.64 -10.56
C ASP A 98 -14.34 34.33 -11.36
N ILE A 99 -14.30 34.40 -12.71
CA ILE A 99 -14.31 33.20 -13.57
C ILE A 99 -13.20 32.21 -13.19
N LYS A 100 -11.98 32.70 -12.91
CA LYS A 100 -10.86 31.82 -12.54
C LYS A 100 -11.14 31.06 -11.25
N LYS A 101 -11.54 31.77 -10.20
CA LYS A 101 -11.87 31.18 -8.89
C LYS A 101 -13.04 30.19 -9.01
N THR A 102 -14.07 30.56 -9.75
CA THR A 102 -15.25 29.72 -9.96
C THR A 102 -14.93 28.48 -10.80
N TYR A 103 -14.08 28.61 -11.81
CA TYR A 103 -13.56 27.47 -12.56
C TYR A 103 -12.84 26.47 -11.66
N GLU A 104 -11.96 26.95 -10.77
CA GLU A 104 -11.26 26.10 -9.80
C GLU A 104 -12.25 25.38 -8.86
N GLN A 105 -13.28 26.08 -8.38
CA GLN A 105 -14.34 25.48 -7.56
C GLN A 105 -15.12 24.37 -8.29
N VAL A 106 -15.53 24.62 -9.53
CA VAL A 106 -16.26 23.62 -10.33
C VAL A 106 -15.35 22.44 -10.69
N ARG A 107 -14.06 22.70 -10.93
CA ARG A 107 -13.07 21.65 -11.21
C ARG A 107 -12.85 20.75 -9.99
N GLU A 108 -12.81 21.32 -8.78
CA GLU A 108 -12.80 20.53 -7.54
C GLU A 108 -14.07 19.68 -7.37
N LEU A 109 -15.24 20.23 -7.70
CA LEU A 109 -16.50 19.45 -7.68
C LEU A 109 -16.50 18.28 -8.64
N LEU A 110 -15.95 18.45 -9.84
CA LEU A 110 -15.85 17.36 -10.80
C LEU A 110 -15.00 16.20 -10.30
N LYS A 111 -14.10 16.40 -9.34
CA LYS A 111 -13.34 15.30 -8.74
C LYS A 111 -14.22 14.31 -7.96
N PHE A 112 -15.42 14.71 -7.53
CA PHE A 112 -16.39 13.84 -6.88
C PHE A 112 -16.88 12.71 -7.81
N ARG A 113 -16.67 12.82 -9.14
CA ARG A 113 -16.93 11.72 -10.10
C ARG A 113 -16.12 10.47 -9.78
N LEU A 114 -14.99 10.60 -9.07
CA LEU A 114 -14.19 9.46 -8.62
C LEU A 114 -15.06 8.44 -7.88
N VAL A 115 -15.93 8.94 -6.99
CA VAL A 115 -16.84 8.14 -6.16
C VAL A 115 -18.18 7.90 -6.85
N ASN A 116 -18.77 8.95 -7.45
CA ASN A 116 -20.11 8.86 -8.04
C ASN A 116 -20.14 8.15 -9.40
N GLY A 117 -18.98 7.89 -9.99
CA GLY A 117 -18.83 7.28 -11.30
C GLY A 117 -18.92 8.28 -12.46
N PRO A 118 -18.73 7.78 -13.71
CA PRO A 118 -18.87 8.59 -14.92
C PRO A 118 -20.30 9.12 -15.06
N GLU A 119 -20.55 9.99 -16.04
CA GLU A 119 -21.91 10.51 -16.29
C GLU A 119 -22.49 11.33 -15.12
N SER A 120 -21.63 11.81 -14.21
CA SER A 120 -22.05 12.55 -13.03
C SER A 120 -22.32 14.03 -13.35
N LEU A 121 -23.37 14.59 -12.74
CA LEU A 121 -23.68 16.01 -12.82
C LEU A 121 -23.63 16.64 -11.43
N PHE A 122 -22.78 17.64 -11.26
CA PHE A 122 -22.55 18.35 -10.00
C PHE A 122 -22.94 19.82 -10.13
N ARG A 123 -23.49 20.38 -9.06
CA ARG A 123 -23.74 21.81 -8.90
C ARG A 123 -23.02 22.30 -7.65
N VAL A 124 -22.46 23.50 -7.70
CA VAL A 124 -22.04 24.20 -6.47
C VAL A 124 -23.30 24.43 -5.64
N GLU A 125 -23.47 23.66 -4.56
CA GLU A 125 -24.42 24.01 -3.51
C GLU A 125 -23.75 25.04 -2.59
N VAL A 126 -24.45 26.14 -2.31
CA VAL A 126 -24.06 27.09 -1.26
C VAL A 126 -23.96 26.30 0.05
N GLU A 127 -22.81 26.40 0.72
CA GLU A 127 -22.45 25.69 1.95
C GLU A 127 -23.66 25.44 2.86
N GLY A 128 -24.01 24.16 3.03
CA GLY A 128 -25.20 23.74 3.80
C GLY A 128 -25.38 22.22 3.91
N SER A 129 -24.68 21.42 3.11
CA SER A 129 -24.55 19.98 3.37
C SER A 129 -23.62 19.80 4.56
N ASN A 130 -24.24 19.74 5.74
CA ASN A 130 -23.65 19.45 7.04
C ASN A 130 -22.43 18.52 6.92
N PRO A 131 -21.33 18.79 7.65
CA PRO A 131 -20.36 17.73 7.90
C PRO A 131 -21.15 16.52 8.39
N ARG A 132 -21.03 15.36 7.73
CA ARG A 132 -21.35 14.10 8.40
C ARG A 132 -20.39 14.04 9.59
N ASN A 133 -20.86 14.61 10.71
CA ASN A 133 -20.12 14.74 11.96
C ASN A 133 -19.78 13.34 12.44
N GLY A 134 -18.54 13.19 12.93
CA GLY A 134 -18.01 11.92 13.43
C GLY A 134 -17.23 11.11 12.41
N PHE A 135 -16.44 11.74 11.52
CA PHE A 135 -15.45 10.98 10.76
C PHE A 135 -14.36 10.48 11.70
N GLU A 136 -14.38 9.17 11.95
CA GLU A 136 -13.31 8.46 12.61
C GLU A 136 -12.40 7.84 11.54
N TYR A 137 -11.10 8.12 11.66
CA TYR A 137 -10.11 7.59 10.72
C TYR A 137 -10.05 6.06 10.80
N PRO A 138 -10.01 5.32 9.68
CA PRO A 138 -10.08 3.86 9.67
C PRO A 138 -8.77 3.17 10.10
N GLY A 139 -8.38 3.35 11.36
CA GLY A 139 -7.11 2.85 11.90
C GLY A 139 -6.96 1.33 11.90
N GLU A 140 -8.06 0.56 11.90
CA GLU A 140 -7.99 -0.90 11.82
C GLU A 140 -7.69 -1.41 10.41
N ILE A 141 -8.24 -0.76 9.37
CA ILE A 141 -7.90 -1.04 7.97
C ILE A 141 -6.42 -0.69 7.75
N GLU A 142 -5.98 0.45 8.30
CA GLU A 142 -4.58 0.87 8.26
C GLU A 142 -3.63 -0.22 8.79
N LYS A 143 -3.84 -0.66 10.03
CA LYS A 143 -3.02 -1.71 10.67
C LYS A 143 -3.02 -3.01 9.88
N SER A 144 -4.18 -3.38 9.33
CA SER A 144 -4.34 -4.64 8.59
C SER A 144 -3.59 -4.60 7.25
N ILE A 145 -3.63 -3.47 6.54
CA ILE A 145 -2.82 -3.26 5.32
C ILE A 145 -1.32 -3.31 5.63
N ILE A 146 -0.86 -2.63 6.68
CA ILE A 146 0.55 -2.68 7.09
C ILE A 146 0.97 -4.13 7.40
N ALA A 147 0.14 -4.86 8.15
CA ALA A 147 0.43 -6.25 8.50
C ALA A 147 0.49 -7.15 7.26
N ALA A 148 -0.45 -6.98 6.32
CA ALA A 148 -0.46 -7.72 5.06
C ALA A 148 0.80 -7.44 4.22
N ILE A 149 1.23 -6.18 4.11
CA ILE A 149 2.47 -5.81 3.43
C ILE A 149 3.69 -6.44 4.11
N ASN A 150 3.82 -6.28 5.42
CA ASN A 150 4.98 -6.80 6.18
C ASN A 150 5.08 -8.33 6.13
N MET A 151 3.95 -9.03 6.03
CA MET A 151 3.90 -10.49 5.94
C MET A 151 3.84 -11.00 4.50
N ASN A 152 3.93 -10.12 3.50
CA ASN A 152 3.79 -10.42 2.07
C ASN A 152 2.53 -11.25 1.73
N ARG A 153 1.38 -10.88 2.31
CA ARG A 153 0.09 -11.56 2.11
C ARG A 153 -0.77 -10.80 1.12
N ARG A 154 -0.63 -11.14 -0.16
CA ARG A 154 -1.32 -10.48 -1.28
C ARG A 154 -2.84 -10.49 -1.13
N GLU A 155 -3.42 -11.64 -0.80
CA GLU A 155 -4.89 -11.78 -0.66
C GLU A 155 -5.46 -10.92 0.49
N ASP A 156 -4.75 -10.87 1.62
CA ASP A 156 -5.12 -10.03 2.76
C ASP A 156 -5.07 -8.54 2.38
N TYR A 157 -4.01 -8.12 1.68
CA TYR A 157 -3.87 -6.74 1.18
C TYR A 157 -5.02 -6.35 0.25
N ILE A 158 -5.33 -7.19 -0.75
CA ILE A 158 -6.42 -6.95 -1.70
C ILE A 158 -7.76 -6.79 -0.96
N SER A 159 -8.04 -7.70 -0.01
CA SER A 159 -9.26 -7.66 0.79
C SER A 159 -9.40 -6.36 1.61
N GLU A 160 -8.32 -5.90 2.23
CA GLU A 160 -8.34 -4.64 3.00
C GLU A 160 -8.42 -3.39 2.10
N VAL A 161 -7.82 -3.42 0.91
CA VAL A 161 -7.98 -2.34 -0.09
C VAL A 161 -9.44 -2.24 -0.54
N GLU A 162 -10.15 -3.35 -0.78
CA GLU A 162 -11.59 -3.28 -1.10
C GLU A 162 -12.40 -2.67 0.05
N LYS A 163 -12.08 -3.00 1.31
CA LYS A 163 -12.73 -2.37 2.47
C LYS A 163 -12.46 -0.87 2.52
N LEU A 164 -11.23 -0.43 2.22
CA LEU A 164 -10.88 0.98 2.09
C LEU A 164 -11.72 1.67 1.01
N LEU A 165 -11.84 1.07 -0.19
CA LEU A 165 -12.60 1.65 -1.29
C LEU A 165 -14.10 1.76 -0.99
N ASN A 166 -14.66 0.78 -0.27
CA ASN A 166 -16.06 0.81 0.18
C ASN A 166 -16.37 1.96 1.15
N LEU A 167 -15.35 2.60 1.76
CA LEU A 167 -15.59 3.80 2.56
C LEU A 167 -16.12 4.97 1.72
N ALA A 168 -15.94 4.94 0.40
CA ALA A 168 -16.46 5.94 -0.52
C ALA A 168 -17.99 6.14 -0.39
N ASP A 169 -18.75 5.09 -0.05
CA ASP A 169 -20.20 5.16 0.14
C ASP A 169 -20.61 5.92 1.41
N SER A 170 -19.72 5.90 2.41
CA SER A 170 -19.98 6.45 3.75
C SER A 170 -19.42 7.86 3.96
N LEU A 171 -18.35 8.20 3.25
CA LEU A 171 -17.59 9.44 3.39
C LEU A 171 -17.93 10.44 2.28
N ASN A 172 -17.77 11.74 2.57
CA ASN A 172 -17.76 12.72 1.49
C ASN A 172 -16.43 12.61 0.71
N TYR A 173 -16.42 13.06 -0.55
CA TYR A 173 -15.23 12.99 -1.41
C TYR A 173 -13.98 13.57 -0.77
N LYS A 174 -14.08 14.73 -0.09
CA LYS A 174 -12.90 15.36 0.53
C LYS A 174 -12.32 14.49 1.66
N GLN A 175 -13.19 13.88 2.47
CA GLN A 175 -12.78 12.93 3.50
C GLN A 175 -12.17 11.68 2.87
N PHE A 176 -12.87 11.07 1.91
CA PHE A 176 -12.40 9.86 1.24
C PHE A 176 -11.05 10.09 0.54
N TYR A 177 -10.92 11.17 -0.21
CA TYR A 177 -9.68 11.56 -0.88
C TYR A 177 -8.53 11.76 0.11
N ASN A 178 -8.77 12.41 1.25
CA ASN A 178 -7.74 12.54 2.29
C ASN A 178 -7.31 11.18 2.85
N VAL A 179 -8.25 10.25 3.07
CA VAL A 179 -7.93 8.88 3.49
C VAL A 179 -7.12 8.17 2.41
N LEU A 180 -7.53 8.24 1.14
CA LEU A 180 -6.80 7.63 0.03
C LEU A 180 -5.35 8.11 -0.04
N ILE A 181 -5.11 9.42 0.06
CA ILE A 181 -3.76 10.00 0.03
C ILE A 181 -2.94 9.53 1.24
N GLN A 182 -3.53 9.51 2.44
CA GLN A 182 -2.84 9.03 3.64
C GLN A 182 -2.47 7.54 3.52
N MET A 183 -3.40 6.72 3.04
CA MET A 183 -3.18 5.29 2.82
C MET A 183 -2.14 5.03 1.73
N ALA A 184 -2.16 5.80 0.63
CA ALA A 184 -1.15 5.73 -0.43
C ALA A 184 0.26 6.03 0.10
N VAL A 185 0.42 7.14 0.83
CA VAL A 185 1.68 7.52 1.48
C VAL A 185 2.16 6.43 2.44
N LEU A 186 1.26 5.87 3.23
CA LEU A 186 1.56 4.82 4.18
C LEU A 186 2.02 3.54 3.48
N CYS A 187 1.31 3.09 2.44
CA CYS A 187 1.70 1.92 1.66
C CYS A 187 3.10 2.12 1.07
N ILE A 188 3.35 3.25 0.39
CA ILE A 188 4.67 3.59 -0.18
C ILE A 188 5.75 3.58 0.90
N LYS A 189 5.47 4.20 2.06
CA LYS A 189 6.42 4.22 3.19
C LYS A 189 6.70 2.81 3.71
N THR A 190 5.67 1.99 3.89
CA THR A 190 5.79 0.62 4.42
C THR A 190 6.56 -0.26 3.44
N PHE A 191 6.21 -0.21 2.15
CA PHE A 191 6.95 -0.89 1.08
C PHE A 191 8.40 -0.44 1.01
N ASN A 192 8.70 0.85 1.15
CA ASN A 192 10.08 1.35 1.18
C ASN A 192 10.85 0.86 2.42
N VAL A 193 10.22 0.75 3.59
CA VAL A 193 10.84 0.15 4.79
C VAL A 193 11.15 -1.32 4.55
N VAL A 194 10.18 -2.10 4.07
CA VAL A 194 10.36 -3.52 3.73
C VAL A 194 11.44 -3.69 2.66
N SER A 195 11.48 -2.81 1.67
CA SER A 195 12.50 -2.79 0.62
C SER A 195 13.89 -2.50 1.18
N HIS A 196 14.02 -1.51 2.06
CA HIS A 196 15.28 -1.20 2.73
C HIS A 196 15.78 -2.35 3.62
N GLU A 197 14.88 -2.99 4.39
CA GLU A 197 15.20 -4.17 5.20
C GLU A 197 15.70 -5.33 4.32
N ASN A 198 15.08 -5.49 3.14
CA ASN A 198 15.47 -6.49 2.13
C ASN A 198 16.60 -6.01 1.19
N ARG A 199 17.21 -4.84 1.44
CA ARG A 199 18.28 -4.22 0.63
C ARG A 199 17.93 -4.04 -0.86
N VAL A 200 16.66 -3.84 -1.15
CA VAL A 200 16.12 -3.47 -2.46
C VAL A 200 16.21 -1.96 -2.63
N GLN A 201 16.40 -1.50 -3.87
CA GLN A 201 16.32 -0.07 -4.21
C GLN A 201 14.87 0.40 -3.96
N THR A 202 14.68 1.63 -3.48
CA THR A 202 13.35 2.17 -3.13
C THR A 202 12.37 1.98 -4.28
N VAL A 203 11.22 1.37 -3.96
CA VAL A 203 10.22 0.87 -4.92
C VAL A 203 9.46 2.02 -5.59
N THR A 204 9.25 3.12 -4.87
CA THR A 204 8.52 4.28 -5.37
C THR A 204 8.91 5.51 -4.55
N ASP A 205 9.21 6.62 -5.24
CA ASP A 205 9.37 7.93 -4.61
C ASP A 205 8.03 8.67 -4.62
N TYR A 206 7.84 9.61 -3.69
CA TYR A 206 6.63 10.44 -3.57
C TYR A 206 6.36 11.28 -4.82
N SER A 207 7.36 11.48 -5.67
CA SER A 207 7.29 12.21 -6.94
C SER A 207 6.26 11.67 -7.93
N HIS A 208 5.88 10.38 -7.85
CA HIS A 208 4.91 9.77 -8.76
C HIS A 208 3.45 9.90 -8.29
N MET A 209 3.20 10.37 -7.05
CA MET A 209 1.83 10.50 -6.55
C MET A 209 1.02 11.57 -7.28
N ASP A 210 1.63 12.71 -7.62
CA ASP A 210 0.94 13.81 -8.29
C ASP A 210 0.49 13.44 -9.72
N GLU A 211 1.32 12.68 -10.45
CA GLU A 211 0.96 12.19 -11.80
C GLU A 211 -0.07 11.05 -11.75
N CYS A 212 0.05 10.12 -10.79
CA CYS A 212 -0.89 9.00 -10.66
C CYS A 212 -2.29 9.46 -10.23
N PHE A 213 -2.41 10.24 -9.14
CA PHE A 213 -3.73 10.68 -8.65
C PHE A 213 -4.36 11.76 -9.53
N GLY A 214 -3.56 12.54 -10.27
CA GLY A 214 -4.06 13.54 -11.21
C GLY A 214 -4.80 12.96 -12.42
N GLY A 215 -4.53 11.69 -12.76
CA GLY A 215 -5.12 10.99 -13.91
C GLY A 215 -6.29 10.04 -13.58
N MET A 216 -6.56 9.76 -12.30
CA MET A 216 -7.63 8.85 -11.88
C MET A 216 -9.01 9.48 -12.08
N GLU A 217 -9.91 8.74 -12.72
CA GLU A 217 -11.24 9.22 -13.09
C GLU A 217 -12.36 8.49 -12.35
N ASN A 218 -12.10 7.31 -11.78
CA ASN A 218 -13.08 6.50 -11.06
C ASN A 218 -12.42 5.60 -9.99
N ILE A 219 -13.22 4.95 -9.14
CA ILE A 219 -12.74 4.01 -8.09
C ILE A 219 -11.94 2.83 -8.66
N GLU A 220 -12.25 2.35 -9.87
CA GLU A 220 -11.47 1.28 -10.52
C GLU A 220 -10.02 1.72 -10.78
N ASP A 221 -9.81 2.97 -11.16
CA ASP A 221 -8.45 3.50 -11.35
C ASP A 221 -7.67 3.53 -10.03
N VAL A 222 -8.35 3.86 -8.92
CA VAL A 222 -7.76 3.82 -7.57
C VAL A 222 -7.44 2.38 -7.17
N ARG A 223 -8.38 1.46 -7.39
CA ARG A 223 -8.18 0.02 -7.13
C ARG A 223 -6.96 -0.47 -7.88
N LYS A 224 -6.96 -0.28 -9.20
CA LYS A 224 -5.88 -0.69 -10.08
C LYS A 224 -4.54 -0.12 -9.62
N TRP A 225 -4.50 1.15 -9.22
CA TRP A 225 -3.28 1.76 -8.69
C TRP A 225 -2.76 1.06 -7.41
N PHE A 226 -3.63 0.76 -6.45
CA PHE A 226 -3.22 0.02 -5.24
C PHE A 226 -2.75 -1.40 -5.56
N MET A 227 -3.34 -2.06 -6.57
CA MET A 227 -2.89 -3.38 -7.03
C MET A 227 -1.53 -3.31 -7.72
N GLU A 228 -1.35 -2.37 -8.65
CA GLU A 228 -0.09 -2.12 -9.35
C GLU A 228 1.02 -1.75 -8.37
N LEU A 229 0.72 -0.98 -7.32
CA LEU A 229 1.67 -0.64 -6.26
C LEU A 229 2.18 -1.90 -5.54
N TYR A 230 1.28 -2.84 -5.22
CA TYR A 230 1.66 -4.11 -4.60
C TYR A 230 2.48 -4.97 -5.56
N GLU A 231 2.05 -5.09 -6.82
CA GLU A 231 2.73 -5.89 -7.85
C GLU A 231 4.13 -5.36 -8.19
N GLN A 232 4.31 -4.04 -8.20
CA GLN A 232 5.64 -3.42 -8.32
C GLN A 232 6.54 -3.79 -7.14
N HIS A 233 6.01 -3.80 -5.92
CA HIS A 233 6.76 -4.26 -4.76
C HIS A 233 7.07 -5.75 -4.84
N GLU A 234 6.07 -6.59 -5.14
CA GLU A 234 6.20 -8.04 -5.26
C GLU A 234 7.24 -8.42 -6.32
N SER A 235 7.16 -7.86 -7.53
CA SER A 235 8.12 -8.11 -8.60
C SER A 235 9.56 -7.65 -8.29
N LEU A 236 9.74 -6.62 -7.46
CA LEU A 236 11.07 -6.18 -7.01
C LEU A 236 11.63 -7.06 -5.87
N VAL A 237 10.77 -7.53 -4.97
CA VAL A 237 11.12 -8.52 -3.93
C VAL A 237 11.41 -9.88 -4.57
N GLU A 238 10.61 -10.32 -5.54
CA GLU A 238 10.76 -11.57 -6.28
C GLU A 238 11.92 -11.55 -7.28
N GLY A 239 12.14 -10.42 -7.98
CA GLY A 239 13.27 -10.24 -8.91
C GLY A 239 14.64 -10.29 -8.24
N ILE A 240 14.72 -10.17 -6.91
CA ILE A 240 15.93 -10.39 -6.10
C ILE A 240 15.96 -11.78 -5.47
N ASN A 241 14.79 -12.41 -5.25
CA ASN A 241 14.68 -13.77 -4.75
C ASN A 241 15.31 -14.81 -5.71
N GLU A 242 15.47 -14.52 -6.99
CA GLU A 242 16.13 -15.46 -7.91
C GLU A 242 17.68 -15.39 -7.94
N SER A 243 18.34 -14.34 -7.46
CA SER A 243 19.80 -14.21 -7.71
C SER A 243 20.74 -14.24 -6.49
N LYS A 244 20.39 -13.72 -5.31
CA LYS A 244 21.34 -13.72 -4.16
C LYS A 244 20.72 -13.87 -2.75
N GLY A 245 19.50 -13.38 -2.49
CA GLY A 245 18.89 -13.39 -1.15
C GLY A 245 18.38 -14.77 -0.72
N THR A 246 17.57 -15.41 -1.55
CA THR A 246 16.98 -16.74 -1.27
C THR A 246 18.04 -17.82 -1.15
N ARG A 247 19.04 -17.85 -2.03
CA ARG A 247 20.16 -18.80 -1.91
C ARG A 247 20.92 -18.62 -0.59
N GLN A 248 21.13 -17.39 -0.13
CA GLN A 248 21.82 -17.14 1.14
C GLN A 248 20.96 -17.55 2.34
N MET A 249 19.65 -17.25 2.31
CA MET A 249 18.72 -17.68 3.35
C MET A 249 18.61 -19.21 3.38
N GLU A 250 18.47 -19.88 2.24
CA GLU A 250 18.48 -21.34 2.11
C GLU A 250 19.78 -21.96 2.63
N LEU A 251 20.94 -21.40 2.27
CA LEU A 251 22.24 -21.87 2.78
C LEU A 251 22.33 -21.71 4.30
N ILE A 252 21.86 -20.60 4.86
CA ILE A 252 21.83 -20.39 6.31
C ILE A 252 20.83 -21.33 6.99
N MET A 253 19.65 -21.57 6.40
CA MET A 253 18.67 -22.52 6.93
C MET A 253 19.19 -23.96 6.90
N GLN A 254 19.89 -24.38 5.84
CA GLN A 254 20.57 -25.68 5.78
C GLN A 254 21.67 -25.79 6.84
N VAL A 255 22.40 -24.71 7.11
CA VAL A 255 23.39 -24.66 8.19
C VAL A 255 22.74 -24.72 9.56
N ILE A 256 21.62 -24.02 9.79
CA ILE A 256 20.85 -24.10 11.04
C ILE A 256 20.38 -25.53 11.28
N GLU A 257 19.85 -26.20 10.26
CA GLU A 257 19.40 -27.58 10.38
C GLU A 257 20.56 -28.52 10.67
N TYR A 258 21.70 -28.32 10.01
CA TYR A 258 22.92 -29.06 10.32
C TYR A 258 23.37 -28.84 11.78
N ILE A 259 23.34 -27.61 12.28
CA ILE A 259 23.68 -27.30 13.68
C ILE A 259 22.70 -28.02 14.62
N LYS A 260 21.39 -27.99 14.37
CA LYS A 260 20.39 -28.67 15.19
C LYS A 260 20.59 -30.19 15.26
N GLN A 261 21.07 -30.79 14.17
CA GLN A 261 21.35 -32.23 14.13
C GLN A 261 22.71 -32.60 14.74
N ASN A 262 23.65 -31.65 14.82
CA ASN A 262 25.05 -31.93 15.15
C ASN A 262 25.59 -31.11 16.33
N PHE A 263 24.78 -30.33 17.05
CA PHE A 263 25.25 -29.43 18.12
C PHE A 263 26.08 -30.14 19.20
N SER A 264 25.84 -31.43 19.43
CA SER A 264 26.59 -32.27 20.38
C SER A 264 28.01 -32.61 19.92
N ASN A 265 28.37 -32.38 18.66
CA ASN A 265 29.73 -32.53 18.17
C ASN A 265 30.59 -31.34 18.66
N PRO A 266 31.63 -31.57 19.48
CA PRO A 266 32.46 -30.50 20.03
C PRO A 266 33.34 -29.82 18.97
N ASN A 267 33.51 -30.43 17.79
CA ASN A 267 34.37 -29.91 16.71
C ASN A 267 33.64 -28.95 15.75
N ILE A 268 32.35 -28.66 15.97
CA ILE A 268 31.66 -27.64 15.17
C ILE A 268 32.31 -26.28 15.41
N SER A 269 32.80 -25.67 14.33
CA SER A 269 33.39 -24.35 14.31
C SER A 269 32.69 -23.44 13.31
N VAL A 270 32.84 -22.12 13.47
CA VAL A 270 32.27 -21.14 12.54
C VAL A 270 32.86 -21.30 11.13
N ASP A 271 34.16 -21.62 11.04
CA ASP A 271 34.84 -21.85 9.75
C ASP A 271 34.25 -23.05 9.01
N MET A 272 34.01 -24.16 9.71
CA MET A 272 33.37 -25.36 9.13
C MET A 272 31.96 -25.05 8.61
N LEU A 273 31.19 -24.27 9.37
CA LEU A 273 29.83 -23.89 8.99
C LEU A 273 29.81 -22.91 7.81
N ALA A 274 30.78 -22.00 7.74
CA ALA A 274 30.96 -21.09 6.62
C ALA A 274 31.36 -21.83 5.34
N GLU A 275 32.30 -22.78 5.43
CA GLU A 275 32.68 -23.66 4.33
C GLU A 275 31.48 -24.48 3.82
N LYS A 276 30.67 -25.01 4.74
CA LYS A 276 29.43 -25.73 4.41
C LYS A 276 28.40 -24.86 3.68
N ALA A 277 28.36 -23.57 3.97
CA ALA A 277 27.55 -22.59 3.24
C ALA A 277 28.20 -22.11 1.92
N GLY A 278 29.45 -22.49 1.64
CA GLY A 278 30.21 -21.95 0.50
C GLY A 278 30.55 -20.46 0.63
N LEU A 279 30.66 -19.95 1.87
CA LEU A 279 30.89 -18.53 2.17
C LEU A 279 32.20 -18.33 2.95
N SER A 280 32.75 -17.13 2.90
CA SER A 280 33.84 -16.75 3.81
C SER A 280 33.33 -16.61 5.25
N THR A 281 34.15 -16.94 6.25
CA THR A 281 33.79 -16.91 7.68
C THR A 281 33.20 -15.56 8.12
N SER A 282 33.81 -14.46 7.67
CA SER A 282 33.36 -13.09 8.00
C SER A 282 31.98 -12.79 7.41
N TYR A 283 31.75 -13.20 6.16
CA TYR A 283 30.48 -12.97 5.48
C TYR A 283 29.36 -13.85 6.05
N PHE A 284 29.65 -15.13 6.29
CA PHE A 284 28.75 -16.06 6.97
C PHE A 284 28.31 -15.53 8.34
N SER A 285 29.27 -15.09 9.18
CA SER A 285 28.97 -14.56 10.51
C SER A 285 28.07 -13.33 10.46
N LYS A 286 28.29 -12.44 9.48
CA LYS A 286 27.46 -11.25 9.28
C LYS A 286 26.04 -11.61 8.86
N ILE A 287 25.87 -12.52 7.90
CA ILE A 287 24.55 -12.95 7.43
C ILE A 287 23.81 -13.69 8.54
N PHE A 288 24.45 -14.68 9.18
CA PHE A 288 23.83 -15.46 10.25
C PHE A 288 23.35 -14.55 11.38
N LYS A 289 24.15 -13.58 11.82
CA LYS A 289 23.76 -12.61 12.85
C LYS A 289 22.59 -11.73 12.42
N THR A 290 22.54 -11.34 11.14
CA THR A 290 21.43 -10.52 10.61
C THR A 290 20.13 -11.33 10.61
N LEU A 291 20.17 -12.59 10.18
CA LEU A 291 18.97 -13.43 10.06
C LEU A 291 18.50 -14.02 11.39
N CYS A 292 19.42 -14.46 12.25
CA CYS A 292 19.09 -15.14 13.51
C CYS A 292 19.06 -14.20 14.71
N ASN A 293 19.46 -12.93 14.53
CA ASN A 293 19.64 -11.93 15.59
C ASN A 293 20.61 -12.35 16.72
N VAL A 294 21.34 -13.45 16.54
CA VAL A 294 22.35 -13.99 17.47
C VAL A 294 23.57 -14.43 16.68
N ASN A 295 24.74 -14.45 17.32
CA ASN A 295 25.92 -15.02 16.65
C ASN A 295 25.88 -16.55 16.67
N VAL A 296 26.62 -17.18 15.76
CA VAL A 296 26.64 -18.64 15.55
C VAL A 296 27.07 -19.39 16.83
N SER A 297 28.07 -18.87 17.54
CA SER A 297 28.60 -19.51 18.76
C SER A 297 27.58 -19.49 19.90
N ASP A 298 26.84 -18.39 20.05
CA ASP A 298 25.78 -18.25 21.04
C ASP A 298 24.59 -19.15 20.69
N PHE A 299 24.21 -19.23 19.41
CA PHE A 299 23.16 -20.13 18.94
C PHE A 299 23.47 -21.61 19.23
N ILE A 300 24.69 -22.06 18.93
CA ILE A 300 25.15 -23.42 19.29
C ILE A 300 25.12 -23.60 20.80
N THR A 301 25.62 -22.63 21.56
CA THR A 301 25.67 -22.69 23.02
C THR A 301 24.27 -22.82 23.62
N GLU A 302 23.29 -22.09 23.10
CA GLU A 302 21.90 -22.16 23.52
C GLU A 302 21.31 -23.56 23.29
N LEU A 303 21.47 -24.12 22.09
CA LEU A 303 21.03 -25.50 21.80
C LEU A 303 21.67 -26.53 22.73
N ARG A 304 22.97 -26.40 23.00
CA ARG A 304 23.69 -27.27 23.94
C ARG A 304 23.17 -27.14 25.37
N LEU A 305 22.83 -25.93 25.80
CA LEU A 305 22.26 -25.67 27.13
C LEU A 305 20.82 -26.22 27.23
N GLU A 306 19.99 -26.06 26.20
CA GLU A 306 18.65 -26.65 26.16
C GLU A 306 18.71 -28.18 26.29
N HIS A 307 19.60 -28.83 25.53
CA HIS A 307 19.81 -30.25 25.63
C HIS A 307 20.31 -30.67 27.01
N ALA A 308 21.27 -29.95 27.59
CA ALA A 308 21.75 -30.23 28.94
C ALA A 308 20.64 -30.07 29.99
N LYS A 309 19.75 -29.07 29.86
CA LYS A 309 18.58 -28.90 30.73
C LYS A 309 17.62 -30.08 30.65
N SER A 310 17.37 -30.61 29.45
CA SER A 310 16.54 -31.81 29.26
C SER A 310 17.19 -33.03 29.94
N LEU A 311 18.47 -33.31 29.67
CA LEU A 311 19.18 -34.43 30.31
C LEU A 311 19.25 -34.32 31.85
N LEU A 312 19.40 -33.12 32.40
CA LEU A 312 19.41 -32.89 33.85
C LEU A 312 18.06 -33.18 34.50
N LYS A 313 16.95 -33.02 33.76
CA LYS A 313 15.58 -33.30 34.22
C LYS A 313 15.22 -34.78 34.06
N GLU A 314 15.61 -35.36 32.93
CA GLU A 314 15.11 -36.65 32.47
C GLU A 314 15.99 -37.83 32.89
N THR A 315 17.22 -37.57 33.36
CA THR A 315 18.21 -38.65 33.59
C THR A 315 19.06 -38.44 34.84
N GLU A 316 19.52 -39.57 35.40
CA GLU A 316 20.47 -39.63 36.52
C GLU A 316 21.95 -39.58 36.09
N MET A 317 22.24 -39.30 34.80
CA MET A 317 23.61 -39.22 34.29
C MET A 317 24.45 -38.23 35.11
N ASN A 318 25.74 -38.51 35.28
CA ASN A 318 26.58 -37.55 36.02
C ASN A 318 26.73 -36.24 35.21
N ILE A 319 27.02 -35.12 35.89
CA ILE A 319 27.02 -33.80 35.24
C ILE A 319 28.11 -33.70 34.17
N ASP A 320 29.24 -34.40 34.37
CA ASP A 320 30.36 -34.40 33.44
C ASP A 320 30.00 -35.15 32.14
N GLU A 321 29.29 -36.27 32.25
CA GLU A 321 28.70 -37.01 31.13
C GLU A 321 27.67 -36.17 30.37
N ILE A 322 26.83 -35.41 31.09
CA ILE A 322 25.84 -34.51 30.46
C ILE A 322 26.54 -33.39 29.69
N ALA A 323 27.62 -32.84 30.23
CA ALA A 323 28.42 -31.82 29.56
C ALA A 323 28.96 -32.37 28.23
N VAL A 324 29.56 -33.56 28.26
CA VAL A 324 30.10 -34.23 27.07
C VAL A 324 29.00 -34.55 26.06
N LYS A 325 27.88 -35.16 26.49
CA LYS A 325 26.75 -35.49 25.61
C LYS A 325 26.07 -34.27 24.99
N SER A 326 26.15 -33.13 25.67
CA SER A 326 25.64 -31.86 25.17
C SER A 326 26.67 -31.10 24.33
N GLY A 327 27.81 -31.70 24.00
CA GLY A 327 28.82 -31.14 23.09
C GLY A 327 29.77 -30.14 23.71
N PHE A 328 29.90 -30.10 25.04
CA PHE A 328 30.93 -29.32 25.71
C PHE A 328 32.20 -30.18 25.86
N LEU A 329 33.30 -29.72 25.26
CA LEU A 329 34.61 -30.38 25.38
C LEU A 329 35.19 -30.26 26.80
N ASN A 330 34.87 -29.17 27.50
CA ASN A 330 35.42 -28.85 28.81
C ASN A 330 34.30 -28.66 29.83
N THR A 331 34.26 -29.52 30.84
CA THR A 331 33.26 -29.48 31.91
C THR A 331 33.30 -28.18 32.72
N ASN A 332 34.49 -27.66 33.05
CA ASN A 332 34.61 -26.38 33.77
C ASN A 332 34.02 -25.21 32.96
N TYR A 333 34.21 -25.24 31.63
CA TYR A 333 33.58 -24.28 30.73
C TYR A 333 32.05 -24.43 30.74
N PHE A 334 31.55 -25.67 30.67
CA PHE A 334 30.12 -25.96 30.78
C PHE A 334 29.52 -25.41 32.07
N TYR A 335 30.09 -25.67 33.25
CA TYR A 335 29.60 -25.14 34.52
C TYR A 335 29.48 -23.61 34.51
N ARG A 336 30.48 -22.93 33.96
CA ARG A 336 30.50 -21.46 33.86
C ARG A 336 29.40 -20.95 32.92
N VAL A 337 29.27 -21.55 31.74
CA VAL A 337 28.30 -21.14 30.72
C VAL A 337 26.86 -21.46 31.16
N PHE A 338 26.63 -22.64 31.74
CA PHE A 338 25.33 -23.04 32.28
C PHE A 338 24.88 -22.09 33.40
N LYS A 339 25.77 -21.80 34.36
CA LYS A 339 25.46 -20.85 35.44
C LYS A 339 25.20 -19.44 34.90
N LYS A 340 25.94 -18.99 33.89
CA LYS A 340 25.74 -17.68 33.27
C LYS A 340 24.40 -17.61 32.51
N GLY A 341 24.06 -18.64 31.74
CA GLY A 341 22.84 -18.66 30.92
C GLY A 341 21.56 -18.89 31.72
N ILE A 342 21.63 -19.72 32.78
CA ILE A 342 20.44 -20.21 33.51
C ILE A 342 20.34 -19.61 34.92
N GLY A 343 21.40 -18.96 35.41
CA GLY A 343 21.47 -18.39 36.76
C GLY A 343 21.74 -19.40 37.88
N LEU A 344 21.69 -20.70 37.56
CA LEU A 344 21.85 -21.81 38.51
C LEU A 344 23.00 -22.72 38.10
N THR A 345 23.64 -23.39 39.05
CA THR A 345 24.58 -24.46 38.71
C THR A 345 23.80 -25.69 38.22
N PRO A 346 24.38 -26.53 37.33
CA PRO A 346 23.75 -27.77 36.87
C PRO A 346 23.20 -28.64 38.01
N SER A 347 23.97 -28.80 39.11
CA SER A 347 23.54 -29.57 40.29
C SER A 347 22.30 -28.97 40.96
N LYS A 348 22.27 -27.64 41.12
CA LYS A 348 21.11 -26.94 41.70
C LYS A 348 19.90 -27.02 40.78
N TYR A 349 20.11 -26.89 39.48
CA TYR A 349 19.05 -27.02 38.48
C TYR A 349 18.44 -28.42 38.52
N ARG A 350 19.23 -29.48 38.58
CA ARG A 350 18.74 -30.85 38.74
C ARG A 350 17.85 -31.01 39.97
N ILE A 351 18.34 -30.62 41.15
CA ILE A 351 17.59 -30.76 42.41
C ILE A 351 16.24 -30.02 42.35
N LEU A 352 16.21 -28.83 41.75
CA LEU A 352 14.99 -28.04 41.65
C LEU A 352 13.96 -28.66 40.70
N TYR A 353 14.41 -29.18 39.56
CA TYR A 353 13.49 -29.62 38.51
C TYR A 353 13.15 -31.10 38.55
N GLN A 354 14.02 -32.00 39.05
CA GLN A 354 13.65 -33.41 39.20
C GLN A 354 12.60 -33.63 40.31
N ASN A 355 12.70 -32.90 41.42
CA ASN A 355 11.74 -33.02 42.52
C ASN A 355 10.30 -32.60 42.15
N ASN A 356 10.13 -31.81 41.09
CA ASN A 356 8.80 -31.40 40.59
C ASN A 356 8.18 -32.38 39.57
N TYR A 357 8.91 -33.39 39.09
CA TYR A 357 8.40 -34.43 38.18
C TYR A 357 8.20 -35.79 38.87
N SER A 358 8.52 -35.91 40.16
CA SER A 358 8.33 -37.12 40.97
C SER A 358 7.15 -37.03 41.95
N GLY A 359 6.24 -36.07 41.76
CA GLY A 359 5.05 -35.83 42.59
C GLY A 359 3.76 -36.04 41.82
#